data_AF-A0A352FRS5-F1
#
_entry.id   AF-A0A352FRS5-F1
#
_cell.length_a   1.000
_cell.length_b   1.000
_cell.length_c   1.000
_cell.angle_alpha   90.00
_cell.angle_beta   90.00
_cell.angle_gamma   90.00
#
_symmetry.space_group_name_H-M   'P 1'
#
loop_
_entity.id
_entity.type
_entity.pdbx_description
1 polymer ?
#
loop_
_entity_poly.entity_id
_entity_poly.type
_entity_poly.pdbx_seq_one_letter_code
_entity_poly.pdbx_strand_id
1 'polypeptide(L)'
;MKMTHTKLQNMLSRRSLRLALTFALVSVVGWALLTDNSILSRKAEAAGFVVTNTSDSGAGSLRQAILNANANGAGVVDTITFNIAGQRTSGN
;
A
#
# COMPACT_ATOMS: atom_id res chain seq x y z
N MET A 1 44.28 -23.41 -41.44
CA MET A 1 43.71 -22.05 -41.30
C MET A 1 43.80 -21.64 -39.83
N LYS A 2 44.88 -20.94 -39.45
CA LYS A 2 45.28 -20.69 -38.05
C LYS A 2 44.57 -19.43 -37.56
N MET A 3 43.42 -19.58 -36.90
CA MET A 3 42.78 -18.42 -36.25
C MET A 3 43.64 -18.06 -35.05
N THR A 4 44.45 -17.01 -35.19
CA THR A 4 45.41 -16.54 -34.17
C THR A 4 44.69 -16.27 -32.85
N HIS A 5 45.28 -16.73 -31.74
CA HIS A 5 44.72 -16.71 -30.37
C HIS A 5 44.03 -15.38 -30.02
N THR A 6 44.56 -14.26 -30.48
CA THR A 6 44.04 -12.89 -30.27
C THR A 6 42.63 -12.66 -30.83
N LYS A 7 42.28 -13.27 -31.97
CA LYS A 7 40.97 -13.08 -32.61
C LYS A 7 39.86 -13.81 -31.84
N LEU A 8 40.17 -14.99 -31.28
CA LEU A 8 39.24 -15.76 -30.44
C LEU A 8 38.99 -15.09 -29.08
N GLN A 9 40.02 -14.52 -28.46
CA GLN A 9 39.90 -13.78 -27.19
C GLN A 9 39.00 -12.53 -27.34
N ASN A 10 39.16 -11.78 -28.42
CA ASN A 10 38.30 -10.62 -28.73
C ASN A 10 36.86 -11.00 -29.10
N MET A 11 36.64 -12.18 -29.69
CA MET A 11 35.29 -12.67 -30.03
C MET A 11 34.52 -13.18 -28.81
N LEU A 12 35.21 -13.77 -27.83
CA LEU A 12 34.60 -14.28 -26.61
C LEU A 12 34.25 -13.15 -25.61
N SER A 13 35.10 -12.12 -25.47
CA SER A 13 34.86 -10.94 -24.61
C SER A 13 33.64 -10.11 -25.03
N ARG A 14 33.41 -9.94 -26.35
CA ARG A 14 32.27 -9.15 -26.86
C ARG A 14 30.93 -9.85 -26.68
N ARG A 15 30.92 -11.18 -26.69
CA ARG A 15 29.70 -11.99 -26.53
C ARG A 15 29.27 -12.07 -25.06
N SER A 16 30.21 -12.25 -24.14
CA SER A 16 29.91 -12.26 -22.70
C SER A 16 29.55 -10.86 -22.17
N LEU A 17 30.18 -9.80 -22.66
CA LEU A 17 29.86 -8.42 -22.26
C LEU A 17 28.43 -8.02 -22.65
N ARG A 18 27.99 -8.37 -23.86
CA ARG A 18 26.60 -8.11 -24.31
C ARG A 18 25.58 -8.84 -23.44
N LEU A 19 25.87 -10.08 -23.07
CA LEU A 19 24.99 -10.88 -22.23
C LEU A 19 24.93 -10.33 -20.79
N ALA A 20 26.08 -9.94 -20.23
CA ALA A 20 26.15 -9.31 -18.90
C ALA A 20 25.36 -7.99 -18.84
N LEU A 21 25.45 -7.16 -19.88
CA LEU A 21 24.66 -5.92 -20.00
C LEU A 21 23.16 -6.19 -20.04
N THR A 22 22.73 -7.21 -20.80
CA THR A 22 21.30 -7.55 -20.87
C THR A 22 20.77 -8.09 -19.55
N PHE A 23 21.54 -8.90 -18.83
CA PHE A 23 21.15 -9.38 -17.49
C PHE A 23 21.08 -8.24 -16.49
N ALA A 24 22.06 -7.33 -16.48
CA ALA A 24 22.06 -6.18 -15.59
C ALA A 24 20.85 -5.26 -15.82
N LEU A 25 20.46 -5.03 -17.08
CA LEU A 25 19.27 -4.24 -17.41
C LEU A 25 17.97 -4.91 -16.95
N VAL A 26 17.84 -6.22 -17.15
CA VAL A 26 16.66 -6.98 -16.69
C VAL A 26 16.56 -6.99 -15.17
N SER A 27 17.69 -7.13 -14.46
CA SER A 27 17.71 -7.09 -12.98
C SER A 27 17.31 -5.72 -12.43
N VAL A 28 17.75 -4.62 -13.04
CA VAL A 28 17.38 -3.25 -12.61
C VAL A 28 15.90 -2.98 -12.86
N VAL A 29 15.38 -3.36 -14.03
CA VAL A 29 13.96 -3.19 -14.36
C VAL A 29 13.09 -4.08 -13.47
N GLY A 30 13.51 -5.32 -13.20
CA GLY A 30 12.81 -6.22 -12.30
C GLY A 30 12.72 -5.68 -10.87
N TRP A 31 13.80 -5.09 -10.35
CA TRP A 31 13.78 -4.48 -9.03
C TRP A 31 12.87 -3.24 -8.96
N ALA A 32 12.89 -2.39 -10.00
CA ALA A 32 12.04 -1.20 -10.08
C ALA A 32 10.53 -1.52 -10.20
N LEU A 33 10.17 -2.71 -10.70
CA LEU A 33 8.78 -3.18 -10.77
C LEU A 33 8.30 -3.85 -9.47
N LEU A 34 9.21 -4.22 -8.56
CA LEU A 34 8.90 -4.82 -7.27
C LEU A 34 8.80 -3.79 -6.13
N THR A 35 9.18 -2.53 -6.38
CA THR A 35 9.00 -1.44 -5.43
C THR A 35 7.62 -0.81 -5.61
N ASP A 36 6.77 -0.92 -4.59
CA ASP A 36 5.45 -0.26 -4.53
C ASP A 36 5.61 1.26 -4.69
N ASN A 37 5.38 1.77 -5.90
CA ASN A 37 5.33 3.18 -6.21
C ASN A 37 3.98 3.76 -5.75
N SER A 38 3.84 3.98 -4.44
CA SER A 38 2.70 4.71 -3.85
C SER A 38 2.85 6.23 -4.05
N ILE A 39 3.01 6.66 -5.31
CA ILE A 39 3.11 8.08 -5.76
C ILE A 39 1.81 8.88 -5.59
N LEU A 40 0.77 8.23 -5.06
CA LEU A 40 -0.47 8.84 -4.63
C LEU A 40 -0.69 8.51 -3.17
N SER A 41 0.19 8.98 -2.28
CA SER A 41 -0.15 9.08 -0.86
C SER A 41 -1.32 10.05 -0.75
N ARG A 42 -2.53 9.55 -1.01
CA ARG A 42 -3.77 10.18 -0.58
C ARG A 42 -3.61 10.20 0.93
N LYS A 43 -3.25 11.36 1.47
CA LYS A 43 -3.39 11.67 2.88
C LYS A 43 -4.82 11.29 3.22
N ALA A 44 -5.01 10.09 3.78
CA ALA A 44 -6.32 9.62 4.17
C ALA A 44 -6.73 10.55 5.29
N GLU A 45 -7.62 11.48 4.96
CA GLU A 45 -8.27 12.31 5.96
C GLU A 45 -9.06 11.34 6.84
N ALA A 46 -8.71 11.29 8.13
CA ALA A 46 -9.38 10.43 9.09
C ALA A 46 -10.89 10.64 8.95
N ALA A 47 -11.64 9.58 8.62
CA ALA A 47 -13.08 9.73 8.53
C ALA A 47 -13.59 9.87 9.97
N GLY A 48 -14.16 11.04 10.28
CA GLY A 48 -14.85 11.27 11.55
C GLY A 48 -16.23 10.63 11.51
N PHE A 49 -16.45 9.59 12.32
CA PHE A 49 -17.77 8.95 12.45
C PHE A 49 -18.45 9.42 13.73
N VAL A 50 -19.63 10.03 13.61
CA VAL A 50 -20.37 10.53 14.77
C VAL A 50 -21.50 9.57 15.13
N VAL A 51 -21.48 9.08 16.37
CA VAL A 51 -22.58 8.32 16.97
C VAL A 51 -23.54 9.31 17.62
N THR A 52 -24.82 9.30 17.21
CA THR A 52 -25.85 10.25 17.65
C THR A 52 -27.04 9.58 18.32
N ASN A 53 -27.12 8.24 18.33
CA ASN A 53 -28.15 7.50 19.03
C ASN A 53 -27.58 6.25 19.70
N THR A 54 -28.36 5.69 20.62
CA THR A 54 -28.03 4.46 21.37
C THR A 54 -28.71 3.22 20.79
N SER A 55 -29.26 3.31 19.58
CA SER A 55 -29.85 2.17 18.89
C SER A 55 -28.74 1.19 18.47
N ASP A 56 -29.03 -0.11 18.47
CA ASP A 56 -28.03 -1.14 18.09
C ASP A 56 -27.70 -1.13 16.59
N SER A 57 -28.60 -0.64 15.75
CA SER A 57 -28.44 -0.58 14.30
C SER A 57 -29.08 0.68 13.72
N GLY A 58 -28.80 0.93 12.43
CA GLY A 58 -29.28 2.11 11.70
C GLY A 58 -28.32 3.29 11.69
N ALA A 59 -28.68 4.34 10.95
CA ALA A 59 -27.87 5.54 10.82
C ALA A 59 -27.63 6.20 12.19
N GLY A 60 -26.38 6.62 12.45
CA GLY A 60 -25.99 7.25 13.71
C GLY A 60 -25.76 6.29 14.89
N SER A 61 -25.86 4.97 14.68
CA SER A 61 -25.55 3.94 15.68
C SER A 61 -24.05 3.61 15.73
N LEU A 62 -23.59 3.06 16.87
CA LEU A 62 -22.21 2.58 17.02
C LEU A 62 -21.87 1.45 16.04
N ARG A 63 -22.80 0.51 15.82
CA ARG A 63 -22.58 -0.60 14.88
C ARG A 63 -22.33 -0.09 13.47
N GLN A 64 -23.10 0.91 13.01
CA GLN A 64 -22.88 1.52 11.69
C GLN A 64 -21.54 2.26 11.62
N ALA A 65 -21.15 3.00 12.66
CA ALA A 65 -19.87 3.71 12.71
C ALA A 65 -18.68 2.74 12.59
N ILE A 66 -18.72 1.59 13.27
CA ILE A 66 -17.67 0.56 13.20
C ILE A 66 -17.61 -0.07 11.80
N LEU A 67 -18.76 -0.38 11.19
CA LEU A 67 -18.79 -0.92 9.83
C LEU A 67 -18.17 0.06 8.82
N ASN A 68 -18.48 1.34 8.95
CA ASN A 68 -17.91 2.37 8.07
C ASN A 68 -16.40 2.54 8.29
N ALA A 69 -15.93 2.53 9.55
CA ALA A 69 -14.50 2.59 9.85
C ALA A 69 -13.74 1.39 9.28
N ASN A 70 -14.27 0.18 9.45
CA ASN A 70 -13.65 -1.03 8.89
C ASN A 70 -13.60 -1.01 7.35
N ALA A 71 -14.51 -0.28 6.70
CA ALA A 71 -14.54 -0.16 5.23
C ALA A 71 -13.44 0.77 4.68
N ASN A 72 -12.82 1.63 5.51
CA ASN A 72 -11.72 2.52 5.09
C ASN A 72 -10.41 1.79 4.82
N GLY A 73 -10.26 0.55 5.31
CA GLY A 73 -9.11 -0.30 5.05
C GLY A 73 -7.89 0.00 5.93
N ALA A 74 -6.80 -0.73 5.67
CA ALA A 74 -5.57 -0.62 6.45
C ALA A 74 -4.79 0.66 6.12
N GLY A 75 -4.14 1.26 7.12
CA GLY A 75 -3.30 2.45 6.97
C GLY A 75 -4.05 3.78 7.17
N VAL A 76 -5.35 3.73 7.47
CA VAL A 76 -6.16 4.89 7.88
C VAL A 76 -6.46 4.78 9.37
N VAL A 77 -6.33 5.89 10.09
CA VAL A 77 -6.77 6.01 11.48
C VAL A 77 -8.10 6.74 11.49
N ASP A 78 -9.16 6.06 11.90
CA ASP A 78 -10.50 6.65 12.02
C ASP A 78 -10.79 7.08 13.45
N THR A 79 -11.62 8.12 13.60
CA THR A 79 -12.07 8.60 14.91
C THR A 79 -13.58 8.45 15.02
N ILE A 80 -14.04 7.76 16.06
CA ILE A 80 -15.46 7.65 16.40
C ILE A 80 -15.76 8.62 17.54
N THR A 81 -16.60 9.63 17.29
CA THR A 81 -17.01 10.64 18.27
C THR A 81 -18.43 10.36 18.75
N PHE A 82 -18.65 10.42 20.06
CA PHE A 82 -19.96 10.22 20.67
C PHE A 82 -20.62 11.58 20.92
N ASN A 83 -21.68 11.88 20.17
CA ASN A 83 -22.54 13.04 20.38
C ASN A 83 -23.95 12.56 20.79
N ILE A 84 -24.01 11.85 21.90
CA ILE A 84 -25.24 11.34 22.50
C ILE A 84 -25.52 12.09 23.80
N ALA A 85 -26.78 12.49 24.02
CA ALA A 85 -27.18 13.05 25.30
C ALA A 85 -27.06 11.98 26.40
N GLY A 86 -26.44 12.34 27.54
CA GLY A 86 -26.27 11.41 28.66
C GLY A 86 -27.61 10.90 29.19
N GLN A 87 -27.75 9.58 29.27
CA GLN A 87 -28.84 8.94 30.00
C GLN A 87 -28.57 9.17 31.49
N ARG A 88 -29.31 10.10 32.12
CA ARG A 88 -29.26 10.25 33.58
C ARG A 88 -29.91 9.01 34.19
N THR A 89 -29.09 8.12 34.74
CA THR A 89 -29.56 7.07 35.64
C THR A 89 -30.14 7.76 36.88
N SER A 90 -31.46 7.80 36.98
CA SER A 90 -32.15 8.27 38.19
C SER A 90 -31.89 7.26 39.30
N GLY A 91 -30.86 7.48 40.10
CA GLY A 91 -30.63 6.74 41.32
C GLY A 91 -31.71 7.10 42.33
N ASN A 92 -32.48 6.10 42.77
CA ASN A 92 -33.28 6.13 43.99
C ASN A 92 -32.84 4.95 44.87
#